data_AF-A0A3L7T0S3-F1
#
_entry.id   AF-A0A3L7T0S3-F1
#
_cell.length_a   1.000
_cell.length_b   1.000
_cell.length_c   1.000
_cell.angle_alpha   90.00
_cell.angle_beta   90.00
_cell.angle_gamma   90.00
#
_symmetry.space_group_name_H-M   'P 1'
#
loop_
_entity.id
_entity.type
_entity.pdbx_description
1 polymer ?
#
loop_
_entity_poly.entity_id
_entity_poly.type
_entity_poly.pdbx_seq_one_letter_code
_entity_poly.pdbx_strand_id
1 'polypeptide(L)'
;MEPSGSRSVDLAGAGTKLASNRRARALLRTRLAESEFERAIASLRAGDFNGELGARVHDILHDEIHDNATEYWIGTIGGKLSGHPVRVCGYGGVYLIWAMDWGVFGYFLSREDAVSFVRFHWDDVSGGYVRR
;
A
#
# COMPACT_ATOMS: atom_id res chain seq x y z
N MET A 1 -19.10 11.86 8.60
CA MET A 1 -18.23 11.10 9.52
C MET A 1 -17.63 9.99 8.67
N GLU A 2 -16.32 10.01 8.44
CA GLU A 2 -15.66 8.93 7.68
C GLU A 2 -15.89 7.60 8.41
N PRO A 3 -16.22 6.50 7.70
CA PRO A 3 -16.30 5.20 8.33
C PRO A 3 -14.95 4.86 8.97
N SER A 4 -14.97 4.26 10.16
CA SER A 4 -13.79 4.01 11.01
C SER A 4 -12.72 3.06 10.44
N GLY A 5 -12.76 2.76 9.14
CA GLY A 5 -11.79 1.95 8.41
C GLY A 5 -11.17 2.66 7.20
N SER A 6 -11.70 3.79 6.73
CA SER A 6 -11.17 4.49 5.55
C SER A 6 -10.04 5.47 5.88
N ARG A 7 -9.17 5.17 6.86
CA ARG A 7 -7.98 5.99 7.12
C ARG A 7 -6.76 5.35 6.48
N SER A 8 -6.15 6.06 5.53
CA SER A 8 -4.86 5.66 5.03
C SER A 8 -3.79 5.88 6.11
N VAL A 9 -2.75 5.06 6.03
CA VAL A 9 -1.51 5.17 6.80
C VAL A 9 -0.35 5.39 5.85
N ASP A 10 0.73 5.94 6.39
CA ASP A 10 2.02 5.92 5.71
C ASP A 10 2.65 4.52 5.79
N LEU A 11 3.85 4.39 5.21
CA LEU A 11 4.57 3.11 5.23
C LEU A 11 4.94 2.70 6.67
N ALA A 12 5.07 3.65 7.59
CA ALA A 12 5.39 3.39 8.99
C ALA A 12 4.22 2.71 9.69
N GLY A 13 3.00 3.21 9.48
CA GLY A 13 1.78 2.55 9.96
C GLY A 13 1.54 1.17 9.33
N ALA A 14 2.05 0.94 8.12
CA ALA A 14 2.03 -0.37 7.47
C ALA A 14 3.16 -1.33 7.92
N GLY A 15 4.17 -0.80 8.62
CA GLY A 15 5.45 -1.46 8.87
C GLY A 15 5.33 -2.79 9.61
N THR A 16 4.46 -2.90 10.62
CA THR A 16 4.27 -4.14 11.38
C THR A 16 3.78 -5.29 10.50
N LYS A 17 2.89 -4.99 9.52
CA LYS A 17 2.36 -5.98 8.60
C LYS A 17 3.42 -6.45 7.62
N LEU A 18 4.22 -5.52 7.10
CA LEU A 18 5.35 -5.81 6.21
C LEU A 18 6.47 -6.58 6.93
N ALA A 19 6.80 -6.23 8.17
CA ALA A 19 7.80 -6.94 9.00
C ALA A 19 7.46 -8.42 9.23
N SER A 20 6.17 -8.77 9.21
CA SER A 20 5.66 -10.12 9.40
C SER A 20 5.43 -10.85 8.07
N ASN A 21 5.47 -10.14 6.94
CA ASN A 21 5.19 -10.72 5.63
C ASN A 21 6.41 -11.44 5.05
N ARG A 22 6.23 -12.70 4.62
CA ARG A 22 7.32 -13.51 4.06
C ARG A 22 7.97 -12.88 2.83
N ARG A 23 7.19 -12.28 1.93
CA ARG A 23 7.69 -11.69 0.68
C ARG A 23 8.50 -10.42 0.96
N ALA A 24 7.98 -9.51 1.79
CA ALA A 24 8.69 -8.32 2.21
C ALA A 24 10.01 -8.64 2.94
N ARG A 25 9.99 -9.60 3.87
CA ARG A 25 11.21 -10.08 4.56
C ARG A 25 12.23 -10.66 3.60
N ALA A 26 11.78 -11.44 2.61
CA ALA A 26 12.66 -12.02 1.61
C ALA A 26 13.31 -10.92 0.74
N LEU A 27 12.55 -9.90 0.32
CA LEU A 27 13.09 -8.76 -0.40
C LEU A 27 14.16 -8.02 0.42
N LEU A 28 13.89 -7.72 1.70
CA LEU A 28 14.86 -7.01 2.53
C LEU A 28 16.14 -7.83 2.74
N ARG A 29 16.03 -9.16 2.86
CA ARG A 29 17.20 -10.05 2.89
C ARG A 29 18.04 -10.02 1.62
N THR A 30 17.43 -9.79 0.45
CA THR A 30 18.19 -9.74 -0.81
C THR A 30 18.79 -8.36 -1.07
N ARG A 31 18.23 -7.30 -0.48
CA ARG A 31 18.64 -5.90 -0.73
C ARG A 31 19.52 -5.30 0.35
N LEU A 32 19.61 -5.92 1.53
CA LEU A 32 20.38 -5.42 2.67
C LEU A 32 21.50 -6.39 3.04
N ALA A 33 22.53 -5.89 3.73
CA ALA A 33 23.50 -6.76 4.35
C ALA A 33 22.85 -7.54 5.52
N GLU A 34 23.36 -8.74 5.82
CA GLU A 34 22.85 -9.57 6.92
C GLU A 34 22.86 -8.82 8.27
N SER A 35 23.89 -8.01 8.51
CA SER A 35 24.02 -7.17 9.71
C SER A 35 23.00 -6.04 9.80
N GLU A 36 22.40 -5.64 8.67
CA GLU A 36 21.37 -4.61 8.59
C GLU A 36 19.95 -5.18 8.69
N PHE A 37 19.75 -6.44 8.26
CA PHE A 37 18.43 -7.04 8.11
C PHE A 37 17.61 -7.03 9.41
N GLU A 38 18.15 -7.54 10.53
CA GLU A 38 17.38 -7.60 11.79
C GLU A 38 17.05 -6.20 12.33
N ARG A 39 17.93 -5.22 12.10
CA ARG A 39 17.65 -3.81 12.45
C ARG A 39 16.54 -3.24 11.58
N ALA A 40 16.55 -3.53 10.28
CA ALA A 40 15.48 -3.12 9.36
C ALA A 40 14.11 -3.70 9.76
N ILE A 41 14.08 -4.97 10.18
CA ILE A 41 12.86 -5.59 10.71
C ILE A 41 12.40 -4.92 12.00
N ALA A 42 13.32 -4.57 12.89
CA ALA A 42 12.99 -3.84 14.11
C ALA A 42 12.41 -2.44 13.81
N SER A 43 13.05 -1.69 12.91
CA SER A 43 12.58 -0.39 12.41
C SER A 43 11.16 -0.47 11.84
N LEU A 44 10.88 -1.48 11.01
CA LEU A 44 9.54 -1.69 10.45
C LEU A 44 8.48 -1.96 11.52
N ARG A 45 8.80 -2.76 12.54
CA ARG A 45 7.86 -3.01 13.65
C ARG A 45 7.61 -1.76 14.48
N ALA A 46 8.64 -0.94 14.66
CA ALA A 46 8.54 0.32 15.39
C ALA A 46 7.85 1.43 14.57
N GLY A 47 7.73 1.27 13.24
CA GLY A 47 7.32 2.35 12.35
C GLY A 47 8.35 3.49 12.31
N ASP A 48 9.63 3.18 12.56
CA ASP A 48 10.70 4.16 12.65
C ASP A 48 11.65 4.01 11.46
N PHE A 49 11.55 4.95 10.53
CA PHE A 49 12.42 5.04 9.35
C PHE A 49 13.47 6.16 9.45
N ASN A 50 13.81 6.60 10.66
CA ASN A 50 14.84 7.61 10.83
C ASN A 50 16.24 7.07 10.48
N GLY A 51 17.09 7.98 9.98
CA GLY A 51 18.46 7.68 9.60
C GLY A 51 18.59 6.93 8.26
N GLU A 52 19.83 6.67 7.86
CA GLU A 52 20.15 6.15 6.53
C GLU A 52 19.53 4.77 6.25
N LEU A 53 19.59 3.85 7.21
CA LEU A 53 18.99 2.52 7.05
C LEU A 53 17.46 2.62 6.94
N GLY A 54 16.83 3.47 7.76
CA GLY A 54 15.39 3.67 7.73
C GLY A 54 14.90 4.20 6.38
N ALA A 55 15.57 5.23 5.86
CA ALA A 55 15.28 5.79 4.52
C ALA A 55 15.45 4.73 3.42
N ARG A 56 16.56 3.96 3.42
CA ARG A 56 16.78 2.88 2.45
C ARG A 56 15.71 1.80 2.51
N VAL A 57 15.29 1.39 3.71
CA VAL A 57 14.22 0.38 3.89
C VAL A 57 12.89 0.92 3.38
N HIS A 58 12.60 2.19 3.67
CA HIS A 58 11.42 2.88 3.16
C HIS A 58 11.39 2.82 1.63
N ASP A 59 12.47 3.24 0.96
CA ASP A 59 12.53 3.30 -0.50
C ASP A 59 12.41 1.90 -1.14
N ILE A 60 13.15 0.91 -0.63
CA ILE A 60 13.07 -0.48 -1.13
C ILE A 60 11.63 -1.01 -1.09
N LEU A 61 10.91 -0.78 0.00
CA LEU A 61 9.55 -1.27 0.16
C LEU A 61 8.55 -0.43 -0.61
N HIS A 62 8.72 0.90 -0.64
CA HIS A 62 7.87 1.80 -1.41
C HIS A 62 7.90 1.41 -2.89
N ASP A 63 9.09 1.30 -3.47
CA ASP A 63 9.30 0.93 -4.87
C ASP A 63 8.74 -0.47 -5.16
N GLU A 64 9.06 -1.47 -4.33
CA GLU A 64 8.54 -2.82 -4.56
C GLU A 64 7.01 -2.86 -4.51
N ILE A 65 6.39 -2.18 -3.55
CA ILE A 65 4.93 -2.16 -3.43
C ILE A 65 4.32 -1.49 -4.65
N HIS A 66 4.89 -0.37 -5.11
CA HIS A 66 4.37 0.37 -6.25
C HIS A 66 4.52 -0.41 -7.56
N ASP A 67 5.65 -1.10 -7.73
CA ASP A 67 5.96 -1.83 -8.97
C ASP A 67 5.33 -3.23 -9.03
N ASN A 68 5.12 -3.87 -7.88
CA ASN A 68 4.78 -5.30 -7.82
C ASN A 68 3.53 -5.65 -6.99
N ALA A 69 2.76 -4.66 -6.55
CA ALA A 69 1.47 -4.93 -5.92
C ALA A 69 0.50 -5.56 -6.92
N THR A 70 -0.26 -6.55 -6.46
CA THR A 70 -1.22 -7.25 -7.32
C THR A 70 -2.58 -6.58 -7.24
N GLU A 71 -3.24 -6.42 -8.39
CA GLU A 71 -4.59 -5.87 -8.46
C GLU A 71 -5.60 -6.76 -7.73
N TYR A 72 -6.50 -6.12 -6.98
CA TYR A 72 -7.61 -6.77 -6.27
C TYR A 72 -8.97 -6.19 -6.67
N TRP A 73 -9.01 -4.91 -7.01
CA TRP A 73 -10.23 -4.23 -7.43
C TRP A 73 -9.86 -3.19 -8.49
N ILE A 74 -10.71 -3.06 -9.51
CA ILE A 74 -10.55 -2.09 -10.60
C ILE A 74 -11.89 -1.38 -10.77
N GLY A 75 -11.82 -0.07 -11.01
CA GLY A 75 -12.99 0.72 -11.32
C GLY A 75 -12.64 2.06 -11.94
N THR A 76 -13.65 2.93 -11.98
CA THR A 76 -13.56 4.27 -12.54
C THR A 76 -14.20 5.27 -11.58
N ILE A 77 -13.58 6.43 -11.45
CA ILE A 77 -14.07 7.61 -10.72
C ILE A 77 -14.59 8.63 -11.73
N GLY A 78 -15.82 9.12 -11.53
CA GLY A 78 -16.44 10.14 -12.37
C GLY A 78 -17.34 9.56 -13.46
N GLY A 79 -18.09 10.46 -14.10
CA GLY A 79 -19.11 10.11 -15.09
C GLY A 79 -18.58 9.38 -16.32
N LYS A 80 -19.47 8.65 -17.01
CA LYS A 80 -19.19 7.76 -18.16
C LYS A 80 -18.29 8.31 -19.28
N LEU A 81 -18.15 9.64 -19.42
CA LEU A 81 -17.37 10.28 -20.48
C LEU A 81 -15.98 10.76 -20.03
N SER A 82 -15.73 10.85 -18.73
CA SER A 82 -14.48 11.35 -18.13
C SER A 82 -13.97 10.46 -17.00
N GLY A 83 -14.42 9.20 -16.96
CA GLY A 83 -14.09 8.27 -15.88
C GLY A 83 -12.58 8.04 -15.78
N HIS A 84 -11.99 8.39 -14.64
CA HIS A 84 -10.58 8.18 -14.35
C HIS A 84 -10.39 6.78 -13.77
N PRO A 85 -9.50 5.95 -14.34
CA PRO A 85 -9.28 4.60 -13.84
C PRO A 85 -8.64 4.64 -12.46
N VAL A 86 -9.20 3.85 -11.55
CA VAL A 86 -8.66 3.66 -10.21
C VAL A 86 -8.56 2.18 -9.87
N ARG A 87 -7.49 1.82 -9.18
CA ARG A 87 -7.15 0.43 -8.84
C ARG A 87 -6.88 0.35 -7.35
N VAL A 88 -7.32 -0.74 -6.74
CA VAL A 88 -6.84 -1.15 -5.43
C VAL A 88 -5.89 -2.32 -5.64
N CYS A 89 -4.63 -2.06 -5.35
CA CYS A 89 -3.54 -3.03 -5.44
C CYS A 89 -3.14 -3.47 -4.04
N GLY A 90 -2.57 -4.66 -3.91
CA GLY A 90 -2.14 -5.20 -2.62
C GLY A 90 -0.80 -5.91 -2.69
N TYR A 91 0.01 -5.66 -1.66
CA TYR A 91 1.31 -6.27 -1.46
C TYR A 91 1.48 -6.64 0.00
N GLY A 92 1.77 -7.91 0.28
CA GLY A 92 2.11 -8.34 1.63
C GLY A 92 1.02 -8.10 2.70
N GLY A 93 -0.24 -7.97 2.28
CA GLY A 93 -1.38 -7.64 3.14
C GLY A 93 -1.58 -6.13 3.36
N VAL A 94 -0.74 -5.28 2.78
CA VAL A 94 -0.93 -3.84 2.68
C VAL A 94 -1.58 -3.54 1.33
N TYR A 95 -2.49 -2.57 1.30
CA TYR A 95 -3.22 -2.18 0.09
C TYR A 95 -2.94 -0.73 -0.23
N LEU A 96 -2.93 -0.39 -1.51
CA LEU A 96 -2.80 0.99 -1.98
C LEU A 96 -3.84 1.26 -3.06
N ILE A 97 -4.24 2.53 -3.15
CA ILE A 97 -5.11 3.01 -4.21
C ILE A 97 -4.24 3.71 -5.23
N TRP A 98 -4.32 3.28 -6.48
CA TRP A 98 -3.63 3.90 -7.60
C TRP A 98 -4.66 4.53 -8.53
N ALA A 99 -4.62 5.85 -8.69
CA ALA A 99 -5.37 6.56 -9.72
C ALA A 99 -4.37 7.22 -10.67
N MET A 100 -4.43 6.92 -11.97
CA MET A 100 -3.37 7.29 -12.92
C MET A 100 -3.00 8.78 -12.89
N ASP A 101 -3.97 9.66 -12.70
CA ASP A 101 -3.77 11.11 -12.75
C ASP A 101 -3.48 11.75 -11.38
N TRP A 102 -3.63 10.99 -10.29
CA TRP A 102 -3.53 11.51 -8.91
C TRP A 102 -2.51 10.78 -8.03
N GLY A 103 -1.92 9.70 -8.54
CA GLY A 103 -0.91 8.92 -7.82
C GLY A 103 -1.50 7.98 -6.78
N VAL A 104 -0.78 7.83 -5.66
CA VAL A 104 -1.11 6.89 -4.58
C VAL A 104 -1.66 7.63 -3.35
N PHE A 105 -2.82 7.20 -2.86
CA PHE A 105 -3.53 7.85 -1.74
C PHE A 105 -3.12 7.31 -0.35
N GLY A 106 -1.90 6.77 -0.25
CA GLY A 106 -1.37 6.11 0.95
C GLY A 106 -1.66 4.60 1.00
N TYR A 107 -1.41 4.01 2.17
CA TYR A 107 -1.54 2.58 2.42
C TYR A 107 -2.73 2.25 3.32
N PHE A 108 -3.28 1.05 3.16
CA PHE A 108 -4.42 0.55 3.91
C PHE A 108 -4.10 -0.84 4.46
N LEU A 109 -4.59 -1.12 5.66
CA LEU A 109 -4.33 -2.38 6.34
C LEU A 109 -5.38 -3.45 5.99
N SER A 110 -6.43 -3.12 5.24
CA SER A 110 -7.35 -4.09 4.66
C SER A 110 -7.77 -3.67 3.25
N ARG A 111 -8.21 -4.65 2.46
CA ARG A 111 -8.71 -4.42 1.10
C ARG A 111 -10.05 -3.67 1.15
N GLU A 112 -10.88 -4.07 2.09
CA GLU A 112 -12.22 -3.54 2.31
C GLU A 112 -12.15 -2.05 2.67
N ASP A 113 -11.18 -1.65 3.49
CA ASP A 113 -10.91 -0.26 3.82
C ASP A 113 -10.47 0.56 2.62
N ALA A 114 -9.54 0.04 1.81
CA ALA A 114 -9.10 0.71 0.58
C ALA A 114 -10.25 0.89 -0.43
N VAL A 115 -11.07 -0.14 -0.64
CA VAL A 115 -12.24 -0.03 -1.54
C VAL A 115 -13.30 0.91 -0.98
N SER A 116 -13.53 0.88 0.35
CA SER A 116 -14.48 1.78 1.02
C SER A 116 -14.00 3.23 0.94
N PHE A 117 -12.69 3.47 1.05
CA PHE A 117 -12.11 4.79 0.84
C PHE A 117 -12.44 5.33 -0.55
N VAL A 118 -12.23 4.53 -1.61
CA VAL A 118 -12.57 4.93 -2.98
C VAL A 118 -14.06 5.26 -3.09
N ARG A 119 -14.93 4.38 -2.60
CA ARG A 119 -16.40 4.58 -2.70
C ARG A 119 -16.91 5.77 -1.88
N PHE A 120 -16.22 6.13 -0.81
CA PHE A 120 -16.63 7.22 0.07
C PHE A 120 -16.16 8.58 -0.44
N HIS A 121 -14.97 8.66 -1.04
CA HIS A 121 -14.36 9.93 -1.43
C HIS A 121 -14.79 10.42 -2.82
N TRP A 122 -15.47 9.60 -3.61
CA TRP A 122 -15.92 9.96 -4.95
C TRP A 122 -17.38 9.57 -5.18
N ASP A 123 -18.17 10.51 -5.71
CA ASP A 123 -19.63 10.37 -5.85
C ASP A 123 -20.07 9.36 -6.92
N ASP A 124 -19.27 9.17 -7.97
CA ASP A 124 -19.55 8.23 -9.07
C ASP A 124 -18.41 7.22 -9.19
N VAL A 125 -18.57 6.09 -8.48
CA VAL A 125 -17.61 4.99 -8.48
C VAL A 125 -18.29 3.74 -9.01
N SER A 126 -17.79 3.22 -10.13
CA SER A 126 -18.17 1.91 -10.64
C SER A 126 -16.95 1.00 -10.69
N GLY A 127 -17.12 -0.29 -10.41
CA GLY A 127 -16.01 -1.24 -10.43
C GLY A 127 -16.30 -2.53 -9.69
N GLY A 128 -15.35 -3.46 -9.78
CA GLY A 128 -15.51 -4.82 -9.28
C GLY A 128 -14.20 -5.43 -8.83
N TYR A 129 -14.32 -6.47 -8.01
CA TYR A 129 -13.17 -7.28 -7.61
C TYR A 129 -12.68 -8.09 -8.80
N VAL A 130 -11.36 -8.16 -8.95
CA VAL A 130 -10.71 -8.99 -9.97
C VAL A 130 -10.88 -10.45 -9.56
N ARG A 131 -11.54 -11.25 -10.41
CA ARG A 131 -11.58 -12.71 -10.25
C ARG A 131 -10.18 -13.26 -10.52
N ARG A 132 -9.63 -14.00 -9.57
CA ARG A 132 -8.41 -14.79 -9.75
C ARG A 132 -8.78 -16.26 -9.95
#